data_AF-A0A941ISI5-F1
#
_entry.id   AF-A0A941ISI5-F1
#
_cell.length_a   1.000
_cell.length_b   1.000
_cell.length_c   1.000
_cell.angle_alpha   90.00
_cell.angle_beta   90.00
_cell.angle_gamma   90.00
#
_symmetry.space_group_name_H-M   'P 1'
#
loop_
_entity.id
_entity.type
_entity.pdbx_description
1 polymer ?
#
loop_
_entity_poly.entity_id
_entity_poly.type
_entity_poly.pdbx_seq_one_letter_code
_entity_poly.pdbx_strand_id
1 'polypeptide(L)'
;MRDYLLASRAVDPDKLEQFRMAHMSEGFESDNRHSMLHSVAYVAFQELATRISHRNTGHQSGDPVCDRMLARIATDENLHMVFYRNLLKAAFEIAPDLTMQAVRDVVVNFRMPGHSIPGFERAAAQMAIGEVYN
;
A
#
# COMPACT_ATOMS: atom_id res chain seq x y z
N MET A 1 7.03 10.06 8.06
CA MET A 1 6.03 10.71 7.17
C MET A 1 5.24 11.81 7.87
N ARG A 2 4.47 11.52 8.94
CA ARG A 2 3.71 12.54 9.67
C ARG A 2 4.54 13.75 10.09
N ASP A 3 5.65 13.53 10.80
CA ASP A 3 6.47 14.63 11.30
C ASP A 3 7.11 15.45 10.17
N TYR A 4 7.44 14.79 9.05
CA TYR A 4 7.88 15.48 7.84
C TYR A 4 6.79 16.44 7.33
N LEU A 5 5.56 15.96 7.17
CA LEU A 5 4.43 16.77 6.69
C LEU A 5 4.12 17.96 7.61
N LEU A 6 4.25 17.77 8.93
CA LEU A 6 4.04 18.82 9.92
C LEU A 6 5.18 19.85 9.93
N ALA A 7 6.43 19.39 9.89
CA ALA A 7 7.61 20.25 9.93
C ALA A 7 7.77 21.06 8.64
N SER A 8 7.49 20.46 7.48
CA SER A 8 7.53 21.14 6.17
C SER A 8 6.30 22.01 5.91
N ARG A 9 5.23 21.85 6.70
CA ARG A 9 3.92 22.46 6.47
C ARG A 9 3.36 22.16 5.07
N ALA A 10 3.67 20.98 4.53
CA ALA A 10 3.20 20.54 3.22
C ALA A 10 1.68 20.30 3.19
N VAL A 11 1.03 20.16 4.36
CA VAL A 11 -0.41 19.98 4.51
C VAL A 11 -0.94 20.75 5.72
N ASP A 12 -2.27 20.93 5.74
CA ASP A 12 -3.00 21.46 6.88
C ASP A 12 -2.98 20.43 8.04
N PRO A 13 -2.34 20.75 9.19
CA PRO A 13 -2.13 19.79 10.27
C PRO A 13 -3.44 19.37 10.95
N ASP A 14 -4.40 20.28 11.06
CA ASP A 14 -5.69 20.00 11.71
C ASP A 14 -6.51 19.04 10.87
N LYS A 15 -6.55 19.26 9.55
CA LYS A 15 -7.21 18.33 8.62
C LYS A 15 -6.53 16.97 8.58
N LEU A 16 -5.20 16.92 8.62
CA LEU A 16 -4.46 15.66 8.63
C LEU A 16 -4.83 14.82 9.86
N GLU A 17 -4.86 15.42 11.05
CA GLU A 17 -5.18 14.70 12.28
C GLU A 17 -6.66 14.33 12.38
N GLN A 18 -7.58 15.23 11.99
CA GLN A 18 -9.01 14.92 11.93
C GLN A 18 -9.26 13.71 11.03
N PHE A 19 -8.63 13.69 9.85
CA PHE A 19 -8.74 12.57 8.92
C PHE A 19 -8.16 11.27 9.49
N ARG A 20 -6.98 11.33 10.14
CA ARG A 20 -6.39 10.16 10.81
C ARG A 20 -7.29 9.61 11.93
N MET A 21 -7.85 10.48 12.76
CA MET A 21 -8.71 10.06 13.87
C MET A 21 -10.01 9.42 13.36
N ALA A 22 -10.61 9.99 12.31
CA ALA A 22 -11.79 9.42 11.67
C ALA A 22 -11.50 8.01 11.13
N HIS A 23 -10.46 7.87 10.31
CA HIS A 23 -10.09 6.58 9.73
C HIS A 23 -9.75 5.51 10.78
N MET A 24 -9.01 5.89 11.83
CA MET A 24 -8.68 4.97 12.92
C MET A 24 -9.90 4.54 13.74
N SER A 25 -10.92 5.40 13.85
CA SER A 25 -12.15 5.10 14.59
C SER A 25 -13.09 4.19 13.80
N GLU A 26 -13.09 4.30 12.47
CA GLU A 26 -13.83 3.40 11.57
C GLU A 26 -13.24 1.99 11.55
N GLY A 27 -11.90 1.89 11.68
CA GLY A 27 -11.19 0.63 11.62
C GLY A 27 -11.03 0.11 10.19
N PHE A 28 -10.45 -1.08 10.07
CA PHE A 28 -10.23 -1.75 8.78
C PHE A 28 -10.51 -3.24 8.93
N GLU A 29 -11.25 -3.78 7.96
CA GLU A 29 -11.47 -5.20 7.81
C GLU A 29 -10.98 -5.64 6.43
N SER A 30 -10.10 -6.65 6.38
CA SER A 30 -9.63 -7.18 5.10
C SER A 30 -10.68 -8.06 4.45
N ASP A 31 -10.99 -7.80 3.18
CA ASP A 31 -11.81 -8.67 2.33
C ASP A 31 -11.28 -10.12 2.29
N ASN A 32 -9.97 -10.30 2.53
CA ASN A 32 -9.27 -11.58 2.48
C ASN A 32 -9.18 -12.30 3.84
N ARG A 33 -9.82 -11.78 4.91
CA ARG A 33 -9.74 -12.36 6.27
C ARG A 33 -10.21 -13.82 6.36
N HIS A 34 -11.02 -14.25 5.39
CA HIS A 34 -11.59 -15.58 5.31
C HIS A 34 -10.56 -16.66 4.89
N SER A 35 -9.39 -16.28 4.36
CA SER A 35 -8.39 -17.21 3.86
C SER A 35 -6.97 -16.68 4.03
N MET A 36 -6.11 -17.49 4.68
CA MET A 36 -4.69 -17.17 4.82
C MET A 36 -3.95 -17.12 3.47
N LEU A 37 -4.30 -17.98 2.51
CA LEU A 37 -3.68 -17.93 1.17
C LEU A 37 -4.03 -16.63 0.44
N HIS A 38 -5.29 -16.19 0.51
CA HIS A 38 -5.71 -14.90 -0.06
C HIS A 38 -5.06 -13.72 0.67
N SER A 39 -4.96 -13.77 2.00
CA SER A 39 -4.31 -12.72 2.79
C SER A 39 -2.83 -12.59 2.42
N VAL A 40 -2.10 -13.70 2.34
CA VAL A 40 -0.67 -13.71 1.95
C VAL A 40 -0.51 -13.25 0.49
N ALA A 41 -1.37 -13.70 -0.42
CA ALA A 41 -1.36 -13.23 -1.81
C ALA A 41 -1.61 -11.72 -1.89
N TYR A 42 -2.63 -11.22 -1.19
CA TYR A 42 -2.97 -9.81 -1.14
C TYR A 42 -1.81 -8.95 -0.66
N VAL A 43 -1.20 -9.30 0.47
CA VAL A 43 -0.10 -8.51 1.03
C VAL A 43 1.15 -8.57 0.14
N ALA A 44 1.42 -9.70 -0.53
CA ALA A 44 2.53 -9.77 -1.50
C ALA A 44 2.40 -8.75 -2.64
N PHE A 45 1.19 -8.59 -3.20
CA PHE A 45 0.93 -7.58 -4.24
C PHE A 45 0.84 -6.17 -3.67
N GLN A 46 0.25 -6.00 -2.49
CA GLN A 46 0.11 -4.70 -1.85
C GLN A 46 1.47 -4.08 -1.49
N GLU A 47 2.42 -4.88 -0.98
CA GLU A 47 3.77 -4.41 -0.67
C GLU A 47 4.56 -4.02 -1.92
N LEU A 48 4.34 -4.73 -3.05
CA LEU A 48 4.89 -4.32 -4.34
C LEU A 48 4.30 -2.98 -4.79
N ALA A 49 2.98 -2.83 -4.65
CA ALA A 49 2.27 -1.62 -5.04
C ALA A 49 2.74 -0.40 -4.23
N THR A 50 2.84 -0.53 -2.91
CA THR A 50 3.26 0.58 -2.06
C THR A 50 4.75 0.91 -2.24
N ARG A 51 5.61 -0.08 -2.50
CA ARG A 51 7.01 0.17 -2.90
C ARG A 51 7.10 1.10 -4.10
N ILE A 52 6.31 0.84 -5.14
CA ILE A 52 6.28 1.66 -6.36
C ILE A 52 5.75 3.06 -6.01
N SER A 53 4.64 3.13 -5.28
CA SER A 53 4.03 4.39 -4.87
C SER A 53 4.97 5.28 -4.05
N HIS A 54 5.67 4.74 -3.05
CA HIS A 54 6.61 5.50 -2.23
C HIS A 54 7.82 5.97 -3.03
N ARG A 55 8.39 5.11 -3.89
CA ARG A 55 9.51 5.49 -4.75
C ARG A 55 9.14 6.63 -5.70
N ASN A 56 7.99 6.53 -6.35
CA ASN A 56 7.52 7.57 -7.27
C ASN A 56 7.15 8.85 -6.54
N THR A 57 6.46 8.76 -5.40
CA THR A 57 6.13 9.93 -4.56
C THR A 57 7.39 10.66 -4.11
N GLY A 58 8.41 9.93 -3.66
CA GLY A 58 9.69 10.50 -3.26
C GLY A 58 10.32 11.30 -4.40
N HIS A 59 10.43 10.67 -5.57
CA HIS A 59 11.00 11.30 -6.76
C HIS A 59 10.24 12.55 -7.21
N GLN A 60 8.91 12.48 -7.23
CA GLN A 60 8.05 13.56 -7.72
C GLN A 60 7.84 14.69 -6.72
N SER A 61 8.14 14.48 -5.45
CA SER A 61 8.02 15.52 -4.42
C SER A 61 8.91 16.74 -4.70
N GLY A 62 10.01 16.58 -5.45
CA GLY A 62 11.02 17.63 -5.65
C GLY A 62 11.81 17.99 -4.38
N ASP A 63 11.59 17.30 -3.27
CA ASP A 63 12.24 17.54 -1.98
C ASP A 63 13.25 16.40 -1.66
N PRO A 64 14.56 16.69 -1.58
CA PRO A 64 15.58 15.70 -1.25
C PRO A 64 15.38 14.98 0.09
N VAL A 65 14.73 15.62 1.07
CA VAL A 65 14.43 15.01 2.37
C VAL A 65 13.30 14.01 2.22
N CYS A 66 12.25 14.37 1.48
CA CYS A 66 11.13 13.48 1.19
C CYS A 66 11.58 12.27 0.37
N ASP A 67 12.34 12.49 -0.70
CA ASP A 67 12.87 11.43 -1.55
C ASP A 67 13.69 10.41 -0.75
N ARG A 68 14.63 10.89 0.07
CA ARG A 68 15.44 10.01 0.93
C ARG A 68 14.61 9.26 1.97
N MET A 69 13.59 9.90 2.56
CA MET A 69 12.70 9.26 3.52
C MET A 69 11.89 8.14 2.85
N LEU A 70 11.25 8.43 1.71
CA LEU A 70 10.39 7.47 1.03
C LEU A 70 11.19 6.35 0.33
N ALA A 71 12.43 6.61 -0.08
CA ALA A 71 13.33 5.57 -0.57
C ALA A 71 13.66 4.52 0.51
N ARG A 72 13.75 4.93 1.79
CA ARG A 72 13.93 3.99 2.91
C ARG A 72 12.68 3.14 3.12
N ILE A 73 11.51 3.78 3.14
CA ILE A 73 10.22 3.06 3.26
C ILE A 73 10.05 2.06 2.10
N ALA A 74 10.31 2.47 0.86
CA ALA A 74 10.24 1.58 -0.30
C ALA A 74 11.25 0.42 -0.24
N THR A 75 12.36 0.58 0.50
CA THR A 75 13.33 -0.50 0.74
C THR A 75 12.74 -1.53 1.70
N ASP A 76 12.09 -1.09 2.78
CA ASP A 76 11.42 -1.97 3.74
C ASP A 76 10.27 -2.75 3.07
N GLU A 77 9.45 -2.07 2.27
CA GLU A 77 8.36 -2.70 1.51
C GLU A 77 8.87 -3.73 0.50
N ASN A 78 10.05 -3.52 -0.08
CA ASN A 78 10.68 -4.53 -0.91
C ASN A 78 11.07 -5.78 -0.10
N LEU A 79 11.54 -5.63 1.13
CA LEU A 79 11.85 -6.75 2.01
C LEU A 79 10.58 -7.50 2.42
N HIS A 80 9.51 -6.77 2.73
CA HIS A 80 8.20 -7.36 3.03
C HIS A 80 7.64 -8.14 1.84
N MET A 81 7.67 -7.54 0.64
CA MET A 81 7.24 -8.21 -0.59
C MET A 81 8.03 -9.50 -0.83
N VAL A 82 9.35 -9.48 -0.66
CA VAL A 82 10.18 -10.69 -0.78
C VAL A 82 9.79 -11.74 0.24
N PHE A 83 9.50 -11.36 1.48
CA PHE A 83 9.04 -12.27 2.52
C PHE A 83 7.72 -12.95 2.12
N TYR A 84 6.68 -12.18 1.77
CA TYR A 84 5.38 -12.76 1.40
C TYR A 84 5.43 -13.55 0.09
N ARG A 85 6.23 -13.11 -0.89
CA ARG A 85 6.48 -13.89 -2.12
C ARG A 85 7.12 -15.23 -1.82
N ASN A 86 8.05 -15.30 -0.87
CA ASN A 86 8.67 -16.57 -0.48
C ASN A 86 7.67 -17.50 0.23
N LEU A 87 6.75 -16.94 1.02
CA LEU A 87 5.64 -17.72 1.59
C LEU A 87 4.71 -18.27 0.50
N LEU A 88 4.34 -17.45 -0.50
CA LEU A 88 3.57 -17.93 -1.66
C LEU A 88 4.30 -19.02 -2.43
N LYS A 89 5.62 -18.89 -2.61
CA LYS A 89 6.42 -19.92 -3.26
C LYS A 89 6.32 -21.26 -2.51
N ALA A 90 6.48 -21.24 -1.18
CA ALA A 90 6.29 -22.45 -0.38
C ALA A 90 4.86 -22.98 -0.44
N ALA A 91 3.85 -22.10 -0.49
CA ALA A 91 2.46 -22.51 -0.67
C ALA A 91 2.22 -23.20 -2.02
N PHE A 92 2.86 -22.74 -3.10
CA PHE A 92 2.81 -23.41 -4.41
C PHE A 92 3.42 -24.81 -4.39
N GLU A 93 4.44 -25.05 -3.56
CA GLU A 93 5.04 -26.38 -3.40
C GLU A 93 4.11 -27.35 -2.65
N ILE A 94 3.26 -26.84 -1.75
CA ILE A 94 2.38 -27.64 -0.89
C ILE A 94 0.99 -27.84 -1.53
N ALA A 95 0.40 -26.77 -2.07
CA ALA A 95 -0.98 -26.73 -2.55
C ALA A 95 -1.08 -25.81 -3.79
N PRO A 96 -0.57 -26.25 -4.96
CA PRO A 96 -0.43 -25.41 -6.15
C PRO A 96 -1.76 -24.86 -6.68
N ASP A 97 -2.79 -25.70 -6.78
CA ASP A 97 -4.09 -25.29 -7.34
C ASP A 97 -4.79 -24.25 -6.46
N LEU A 98 -4.83 -24.48 -5.14
CA LEU A 98 -5.41 -23.53 -4.18
C LEU A 98 -4.62 -22.22 -4.15
N THR A 99 -3.29 -22.30 -4.23
CA THR A 99 -2.44 -21.10 -4.25
C THR A 99 -2.66 -20.31 -5.53
N MET A 100 -2.79 -20.97 -6.69
CA MET A 100 -3.07 -20.29 -7.96
C MET A 100 -4.46 -19.63 -7.95
N GLN A 101 -5.48 -20.29 -7.38
CA GLN A 101 -6.81 -19.71 -7.21
C GLN A 101 -6.75 -18.43 -6.37
N ALA A 102 -6.10 -18.47 -5.20
CA ALA A 102 -5.95 -17.31 -4.33
C ALA A 102 -5.21 -16.15 -5.01
N VAL A 103 -4.13 -16.44 -5.74
CA VAL A 103 -3.39 -15.44 -6.52
C VAL A 103 -4.29 -14.81 -7.59
N ARG A 104 -5.00 -15.63 -8.37
CA ARG A 104 -5.93 -15.14 -9.39
C ARG A 104 -7.00 -14.25 -8.78
N ASP A 105 -7.62 -14.68 -7.69
CA ASP A 105 -8.73 -13.98 -7.07
C ASP A 105 -8.28 -12.62 -6.51
N VAL A 106 -7.10 -12.58 -5.89
CA VAL A 106 -6.49 -11.33 -5.43
C VAL A 106 -6.14 -10.42 -6.60
N VAL A 107 -5.48 -10.91 -7.64
CA VAL A 107 -5.05 -10.07 -8.77
C VAL A 107 -6.24 -9.46 -9.51
N VAL A 108 -7.29 -10.23 -9.75
CA VAL A 108 -8.48 -9.77 -10.46
C VAL A 108 -9.28 -8.75 -9.64
N ASN A 109 -9.32 -8.91 -8.32
CA ASN A 109 -10.10 -8.05 -7.43
C ASN A 109 -9.25 -7.07 -6.63
N PHE A 110 -7.99 -6.86 -7.01
CA PHE A 110 -7.05 -6.10 -6.19
C PHE A 110 -7.54 -4.66 -5.97
N ARG A 111 -7.56 -4.24 -4.71
CA ARG A 111 -7.86 -2.87 -4.31
C ARG A 111 -6.88 -2.43 -3.22
N MET A 112 -6.42 -1.20 -3.32
CA MET A 112 -5.58 -0.60 -2.28
C MET A 112 -6.35 -0.57 -0.94
N PRO A 113 -5.70 -0.80 0.21
CA PRO A 113 -6.37 -0.90 1.51
C PRO A 113 -7.11 0.40 1.90
N GLY A 114 -6.72 1.54 1.32
CA GLY A 114 -7.41 2.81 1.47
C GLY A 114 -8.67 2.99 0.62
N HIS A 115 -9.12 2.00 -0.15
CA HIS A 115 -10.21 2.18 -1.12
C HIS A 115 -11.55 2.58 -0.49
N SER A 116 -11.75 2.32 0.79
CA SER A 116 -12.97 2.68 1.54
C SER A 116 -12.94 4.10 2.09
N ILE A 117 -11.80 4.78 2.01
CA ILE A 117 -11.63 6.14 2.51
C ILE A 117 -12.51 7.12 1.73
N PRO A 118 -13.25 8.03 2.39
CA PRO A 118 -13.98 9.09 1.72
C PRO A 118 -13.09 9.90 0.77
N GLY A 119 -13.48 9.98 -0.50
CA GLY A 119 -12.73 10.70 -1.53
C GLY A 119 -11.52 9.96 -2.11
N PHE A 120 -11.33 8.67 -1.80
CA PHE A 120 -10.21 7.87 -2.30
C PHE A 120 -10.10 7.86 -3.83
N GLU A 121 -11.22 7.71 -4.55
CA GLU A 121 -11.20 7.68 -6.02
C GLU A 121 -10.60 8.97 -6.63
N ARG A 122 -10.93 10.12 -6.04
CA ARG A 122 -10.37 11.40 -6.45
C ARG A 122 -8.87 11.48 -6.14
N ALA A 123 -8.46 11.00 -4.97
CA ALA A 123 -7.05 10.95 -4.61
C ALA A 123 -6.25 9.98 -5.51
N ALA A 124 -6.83 8.82 -5.84
CA ALA A 124 -6.25 7.84 -6.75
C ALA A 124 -6.10 8.41 -8.16
N ALA A 125 -7.11 9.14 -8.66
CA ALA A 125 -7.01 9.84 -9.95
C ALA A 125 -5.89 10.90 -9.94
N GLN A 126 -5.74 11.65 -8.84
CA GLN A 126 -4.65 12.62 -8.69
C GLN A 126 -3.27 11.93 -8.64
N MET A 127 -3.16 10.81 -7.94
CA MET A 127 -1.95 9.99 -7.91
C MET A 127 -1.58 9.46 -9.30
N ALA A 128 -2.56 9.02 -10.09
CA ALA A 128 -2.35 8.54 -11.45
C ALA A 128 -1.90 9.67 -12.39
N ILE A 129 -2.55 10.84 -12.32
CA ILE A 129 -2.16 12.04 -13.10
C ILE A 129 -0.74 12.48 -12.74
N GLY A 130 -0.42 12.45 -11.45
CA GLY A 130 0.92 12.70 -10.97
C GLY A 130 1.80 11.47 -11.00
N GLU A 131 1.59 10.50 -11.91
CA GLU A 131 2.47 9.33 -12.17
C GLU A 131 2.98 8.56 -10.93
N VAL A 132 2.28 8.65 -9.79
CA VAL A 132 2.68 8.03 -8.53
C VAL A 132 2.36 6.54 -8.60
N TYR A 133 1.15 6.19 -9.03
CA TYR A 133 0.67 4.82 -9.11
C TYR A 133 -0.53 4.74 -10.06
N ASN A 134 -0.54 3.73 -10.94
CA ASN A 134 -1.56 3.48 -11.97
C ASN A 134 -2.17 2.09 -11.81
#